data_AF-A0A9K3PZP1-F1
#
_entry.id   AF-A0A9K3PZP1-F1
#
_cell.length_a   1.000
_cell.length_b   1.000
_cell.length_c   1.000
_cell.angle_alpha   90.00
_cell.angle_beta   90.00
_cell.angle_gamma   90.00
#
_symmetry.space_group_name_H-M   'P 1'
#
loop_
_entity.id
_entity.type
_entity.pdbx_description
1 polymer ?
#
loop_
_entity_poly.entity_id
_entity_poly.type
_entity_poly.pdbx_seq_one_letter_code
_entity_poly.pdbx_strand_id
1 'polypeptide(L)'
;MDDNHRLTEWLAYHYHVLPLRTLLVAVDPRSKTSPTKVLNRWRRMGLYIEEWNDQQFLKPEIANNIIPDDAELQIKRDRHRIRQKNFYRKCLETFKRMERTWVTLIDTDEFLMYNHRAERYEEWEQHQQEIHTARRYKGRRIALSQPPPSPADPGGMIRYLHREQVAGHPYFQPPCISCPRLQFGAKESTRDEAYHKVPPPILPTADRLDTLRYRRHAERQDFVKNGLSKSILDVSRIDKFPRIQSLHRPIKEICSAPWKDEWSSGLRINHYLGSWEAYSFRDDSRRGGERSYEGWVFKAMDAEETDDNIRPWIRGFVKTHGPDKSKELLQGSGLPPRGYQAAASNPNNNNNYYYSNTLNWTILFLDEILGVNETKGNDNRVAFDSFVRDFHLRKNQSLEGIL
;
A
#
# COMPACT_ATOMS: atom_id res chain seq x y z
N MET A 1 6.55 -6.38 8.54
CA MET A 1 7.59 -5.43 9.00
C MET A 1 6.96 -4.46 9.99
N ASP A 2 7.75 -3.63 10.65
CA ASP A 2 7.26 -2.70 11.68
C ASP A 2 6.53 -1.50 11.06
N ASP A 3 5.24 -1.69 10.78
CA ASP A 3 4.33 -0.69 10.22
C ASP A 3 3.24 -0.28 11.23
N ASN A 4 3.53 -0.39 12.52
CA ASN A 4 2.55 -0.13 13.58
C ASN A 4 2.00 1.31 13.52
N HIS A 5 2.78 2.25 13.01
CA HIS A 5 2.37 3.64 12.80
C HIS A 5 1.31 3.80 11.69
N ARG A 6 1.31 2.94 10.66
CA ARG A 6 0.27 2.89 9.60
C ARG A 6 -0.93 2.04 9.98
N LEU A 7 -0.69 0.99 10.77
CA LEU A 7 -1.70 0.01 11.15
C LEU A 7 -2.95 0.65 11.79
N THR A 8 -2.79 1.73 12.57
CA THR A 8 -3.91 2.39 13.24
C THR A 8 -4.91 3.00 12.26
N GLU A 9 -4.44 3.75 11.26
CA GLU A 9 -5.29 4.31 10.21
C GLU A 9 -5.85 3.21 9.30
N TRP A 10 -5.01 2.24 8.94
CA TRP A 10 -5.40 1.11 8.11
C TRP A 10 -6.58 0.33 8.71
N LEU A 11 -6.54 0.05 10.03
CA LEU A 11 -7.63 -0.61 10.73
C LEU A 11 -8.89 0.24 10.76
N ALA A 12 -8.78 1.54 11.03
CA ALA A 12 -9.93 2.44 11.07
C ALA A 12 -10.65 2.52 9.72
N TYR A 13 -9.88 2.70 8.64
CA TYR A 13 -10.43 2.72 7.30
C TYR A 13 -11.12 1.40 6.94
N HIS A 14 -10.42 0.26 7.07
CA HIS A 14 -10.97 -1.02 6.62
C HIS A 14 -12.09 -1.55 7.53
N TYR A 15 -12.09 -1.20 8.82
CA TYR A 15 -13.20 -1.50 9.72
C TYR A 15 -14.49 -0.76 9.33
N HIS A 16 -14.35 0.46 8.80
CA HIS A 16 -15.47 1.29 8.34
C HIS A 16 -15.93 0.92 6.92
N VAL A 17 -15.01 0.92 5.94
CA VAL A 17 -15.31 0.79 4.51
C VAL A 17 -15.53 -0.67 4.07
N LEU A 18 -14.71 -1.62 4.54
CA LEU A 18 -14.77 -3.06 4.17
C LEU A 18 -15.55 -3.95 5.15
N PRO A 19 -16.29 -3.35 6.08
CA PRO A 19 -16.62 -3.89 7.41
C PRO A 19 -15.70 -5.03 7.87
N LEU A 20 -14.41 -4.74 8.05
CA LEU A 20 -13.46 -5.73 8.55
C LEU A 20 -13.95 -6.34 9.88
N ARG A 21 -14.08 -7.68 9.93
CA ARG A 21 -14.51 -8.43 11.14
C ARG A 21 -13.52 -9.51 11.58
N THR A 22 -12.58 -9.88 10.74
CA THR A 22 -11.59 -10.91 11.05
C THR A 22 -10.27 -10.51 10.39
N LEU A 23 -9.19 -10.53 11.16
CA LEU A 23 -7.87 -10.13 10.72
C LEU A 23 -6.83 -11.16 11.18
N LEU A 24 -6.00 -11.62 10.26
CA LEU A 24 -4.81 -12.41 10.54
C LEU A 24 -3.60 -11.54 10.22
N VAL A 25 -2.70 -11.33 11.20
CA VAL A 25 -1.53 -10.49 11.05
C VAL A 25 -0.27 -11.32 11.23
N ALA A 26 0.59 -11.39 10.22
CA ALA A 26 1.93 -11.94 10.38
C ALA A 26 2.86 -10.88 10.99
N VAL A 27 3.37 -11.16 12.19
CA VAL A 27 4.41 -10.33 12.82
C VAL A 27 5.75 -10.71 12.19
N ASP A 28 6.49 -9.68 11.75
CA ASP A 28 7.82 -9.91 11.20
C ASP A 28 8.82 -10.20 12.33
N PRO A 29 9.66 -11.24 12.23
CA PRO A 29 10.71 -11.50 13.22
C PRO A 29 11.66 -10.32 13.44
N ARG A 30 11.79 -9.44 12.44
CA ARG A 30 12.61 -8.22 12.52
C ARG A 30 11.85 -6.98 13.03
N SER A 31 10.56 -7.12 13.37
CA SER A 31 9.79 -6.00 13.92
C SER A 31 10.39 -5.54 15.25
N LYS A 32 10.67 -4.23 15.37
CA LYS A 32 11.24 -3.64 16.59
C LYS A 32 10.18 -3.37 17.65
N THR A 33 8.93 -3.22 17.23
CA THR A 33 7.78 -2.97 18.11
C THR A 33 6.66 -3.97 17.83
N SER A 34 5.90 -4.30 18.87
CA SER A 34 4.76 -5.21 18.77
C SER A 34 3.47 -4.47 18.36
N PRO A 35 2.68 -5.03 17.40
CA PRO A 35 1.38 -4.48 17.04
C PRO A 35 0.30 -4.72 18.12
N THR A 36 0.55 -5.58 19.11
CA THR A 36 -0.46 -6.10 20.05
C THR A 36 -1.26 -4.99 20.73
N LYS A 37 -0.63 -3.88 21.13
CA LYS A 37 -1.34 -2.75 21.78
C LYS A 37 -2.37 -2.10 20.84
N VAL A 38 -2.01 -1.88 19.58
CA VAL A 38 -2.91 -1.35 18.55
C VAL A 38 -4.03 -2.36 18.31
N LEU A 39 -3.68 -3.63 18.10
CA LEU A 39 -4.65 -4.69 17.81
C LEU A 39 -5.64 -4.92 18.96
N ASN A 40 -5.20 -4.89 20.22
CA ASN A 40 -6.07 -5.02 21.39
C ASN A 40 -7.14 -3.92 21.46
N ARG A 41 -6.85 -2.71 20.96
CA ARG A 41 -7.85 -1.64 20.87
C ARG A 41 -9.02 -2.07 19.98
N TRP A 42 -8.72 -2.73 18.87
CA TRP A 42 -9.72 -3.22 17.90
C TRP A 42 -10.37 -4.54 18.31
N ARG A 43 -9.67 -5.41 19.05
CA ARG A 43 -10.30 -6.58 19.69
C ARG A 43 -11.45 -6.16 20.60
N ARG A 44 -11.27 -5.08 21.37
CA ARG A 44 -12.34 -4.48 22.21
C ARG A 44 -13.51 -3.90 21.42
N MET A 45 -13.32 -3.61 20.13
CA MET A 45 -14.40 -3.20 19.22
C MET A 45 -15.16 -4.40 18.61
N GLY A 46 -14.78 -5.64 18.97
CA GLY A 46 -15.38 -6.86 18.42
C GLY A 46 -14.67 -7.37 17.16
N LEU A 47 -13.50 -6.84 16.82
CA LEU A 47 -12.70 -7.40 15.72
C LEU A 47 -12.01 -8.69 16.18
N TYR A 48 -12.22 -9.81 15.47
CA TYR A 48 -11.43 -11.02 15.71
C TYR A 48 -10.04 -10.85 15.10
N ILE A 49 -8.99 -10.95 15.93
CA ILE A 49 -7.61 -10.73 15.48
C ILE A 49 -6.69 -11.83 16.01
N GLU A 50 -6.03 -12.54 15.10
CA GLU A 50 -4.90 -13.41 15.44
C GLU A 50 -3.58 -12.78 14.99
N GLU A 51 -2.60 -12.82 15.89
CA GLU A 51 -1.21 -12.47 15.62
C GLU A 51 -0.45 -13.77 15.36
N TRP A 52 0.15 -13.89 14.19
CA TRP A 52 0.91 -15.06 13.76
C TRP A 52 2.40 -14.77 13.70
N ASN A 53 3.19 -15.71 14.19
CA ASN A 53 4.63 -15.78 13.94
C ASN A 53 4.94 -16.82 12.84
N ASP A 54 6.21 -16.90 12.45
CA ASP A 54 6.67 -17.79 11.37
C ASP A 54 6.32 -19.27 11.60
N GLN A 55 6.27 -19.76 12.85
CA GLN A 55 5.97 -21.17 13.15
C GLN A 55 4.52 -21.56 12.80
N GLN A 56 3.60 -20.58 12.73
CA GLN A 56 2.18 -20.86 12.48
C GLN A 56 1.87 -21.08 10.99
N PHE A 57 2.75 -20.63 10.09
CA PHE A 57 2.52 -20.72 8.64
C PHE A 57 3.72 -21.23 7.83
N LEU A 58 4.91 -21.34 8.41
CA LEU A 58 6.07 -21.97 7.77
C LEU A 58 6.28 -23.39 8.30
N LYS A 59 7.00 -24.18 7.51
CA LYS A 59 7.54 -25.44 8.01
C LYS A 59 8.63 -25.17 9.06
N PRO A 60 8.80 -26.00 10.09
CA PRO A 60 9.77 -25.77 11.17
C PRO A 60 11.19 -25.53 10.67
N GLU A 61 11.65 -26.25 9.64
CA GLU A 61 13.01 -26.12 9.11
C GLU A 61 13.24 -24.74 8.49
N ILE A 62 12.20 -24.20 7.86
CA ILE A 62 12.22 -22.84 7.32
C ILE A 62 12.10 -21.87 8.48
N ALA A 63 11.11 -22.00 9.35
CA ALA A 63 10.84 -21.08 10.46
C ALA A 63 12.06 -20.87 11.37
N ASN A 64 12.81 -21.93 11.67
CA ASN A 64 13.99 -21.90 12.54
C ASN A 64 15.26 -21.39 11.84
N ASN A 65 15.29 -21.35 10.51
CA ASN A 65 16.43 -20.85 9.76
C ASN A 65 16.42 -19.31 9.72
N ILE A 66 17.20 -18.71 10.63
CA ILE A 66 17.43 -17.26 10.71
C ILE A 66 18.39 -16.84 9.62
N ILE A 67 17.98 -15.87 8.81
CA ILE A 67 18.84 -15.33 7.75
C ILE A 67 19.74 -14.24 8.32
N PRO A 68 21.06 -14.36 8.19
CA PRO A 68 21.99 -13.32 8.63
C PRO A 68 21.73 -11.96 8.00
N ASP A 69 22.08 -10.89 8.72
CA ASP A 69 21.94 -9.51 8.26
C ASP A 69 22.85 -9.16 7.08
N ASP A 70 23.94 -9.90 6.89
CA ASP A 70 24.91 -9.76 5.80
C ASP A 70 24.63 -10.71 4.63
N ALA A 71 23.59 -11.55 4.70
CA ALA A 71 23.24 -12.45 3.61
C ALA A 71 22.95 -11.70 2.30
N GLU A 72 23.20 -12.36 1.16
CA GLU A 72 22.93 -11.80 -0.15
C GLU A 72 21.48 -11.32 -0.28
N LEU A 73 21.29 -10.19 -0.99
CA LEU A 73 19.97 -9.61 -1.22
C LEU A 73 19.00 -10.62 -1.83
N GLN A 74 19.48 -11.48 -2.72
CA GLN A 74 18.68 -12.52 -3.36
C GLN A 74 18.09 -13.50 -2.35
N ILE A 75 18.90 -13.96 -1.39
CA ILE A 75 18.50 -14.87 -0.32
C ILE A 75 17.44 -14.21 0.57
N LYS A 76 17.66 -12.95 0.99
CA LYS A 76 16.70 -12.19 1.81
C LYS A 76 15.37 -11.98 1.07
N ARG A 77 15.43 -11.64 -0.21
CA ARG A 77 14.26 -11.48 -1.09
C ARG A 77 13.47 -12.78 -1.22
N ASP A 78 14.15 -13.89 -1.48
CA ASP A 78 13.49 -15.18 -1.66
C ASP A 78 12.85 -15.67 -0.36
N ARG A 79 13.50 -15.45 0.78
CA ARG A 79 12.90 -15.70 2.09
C ARG A 79 11.66 -14.87 2.33
N HIS A 80 11.71 -13.56 2.07
CA HIS A 80 10.55 -12.69 2.20
C HIS A 80 9.38 -13.19 1.35
N ARG A 81 9.63 -13.58 0.09
CA ARG A 81 8.61 -14.12 -0.82
C ARG A 81 8.07 -15.47 -0.35
N ILE A 82 8.92 -16.36 0.17
CA ILE A 82 8.50 -17.65 0.76
C ILE A 82 7.57 -17.40 1.96
N ARG A 83 7.92 -16.45 2.84
CA ARG A 83 7.08 -16.07 3.98
C ARG A 83 5.71 -15.59 3.54
N GLN A 84 5.66 -14.60 2.65
CA GLN A 84 4.39 -14.07 2.15
C GLN A 84 3.53 -15.14 1.46
N LYS A 85 4.12 -15.99 0.62
CA LYS A 85 3.39 -17.04 -0.11
C LYS A 85 2.75 -18.07 0.83
N ASN A 86 3.50 -18.52 1.84
CA ASN A 86 2.97 -19.50 2.80
C ASN A 86 1.95 -18.86 3.75
N PHE A 87 2.21 -17.63 4.21
CA PHE A 87 1.26 -16.88 5.02
C PHE A 87 -0.07 -16.69 4.28
N TYR A 88 -0.04 -16.20 3.04
CA TYR A 88 -1.25 -15.98 2.23
C TYR A 88 -2.05 -17.27 2.05
N ARG A 89 -1.37 -18.38 1.74
CA ARG A 89 -2.03 -19.68 1.59
C ARG A 89 -2.73 -20.10 2.89
N LYS A 90 -2.00 -20.05 4.01
CA LYS A 90 -2.52 -20.46 5.31
C LYS A 90 -3.66 -19.54 5.79
N CYS A 91 -3.60 -18.25 5.47
CA CYS A 91 -4.68 -17.30 5.71
C CYS A 91 -5.94 -17.69 4.94
N LEU A 92 -5.84 -17.93 3.62
CA LEU A 92 -6.99 -18.31 2.80
C LEU A 92 -7.63 -19.62 3.28
N GLU A 93 -6.82 -20.63 3.59
CA GLU A 93 -7.28 -21.90 4.19
C GLU A 93 -8.01 -21.66 5.53
N THR A 94 -7.49 -20.76 6.37
CA THR A 94 -8.08 -20.46 7.68
C THR A 94 -9.37 -19.69 7.56
N PHE A 95 -9.43 -18.66 6.72
CA PHE A 95 -10.66 -17.93 6.45
C PHE A 95 -11.75 -18.81 5.85
N LYS A 96 -11.40 -19.78 5.00
CA LYS A 96 -12.36 -20.78 4.51
C LYS A 96 -12.90 -21.65 5.66
N ARG A 97 -12.05 -22.14 6.56
CA ARG A 97 -12.50 -22.90 7.75
C ARG A 97 -13.38 -22.08 8.69
N MET A 98 -13.17 -20.76 8.74
CA MET A 98 -13.99 -19.81 9.50
C MET A 98 -15.26 -19.37 8.76
N GLU A 99 -15.60 -20.02 7.65
CA GLU A 99 -16.80 -19.73 6.85
C GLU A 99 -16.87 -18.26 6.41
N ARG A 100 -15.71 -17.67 6.07
CA ARG A 100 -15.66 -16.32 5.49
C ARG A 100 -15.85 -16.38 3.98
N THR A 101 -16.33 -15.28 3.41
CA THR A 101 -16.49 -15.09 1.96
C THR A 101 -15.31 -14.29 1.42
N TRP A 102 -15.36 -12.97 1.50
CA TRP A 102 -14.36 -12.09 0.91
C TRP A 102 -13.14 -11.89 1.80
N VAL A 103 -11.96 -12.11 1.22
CA VAL A 103 -10.64 -11.93 1.86
C VAL A 103 -9.77 -11.05 0.98
N THR A 104 -9.22 -9.98 1.55
CA THR A 104 -8.20 -9.13 0.92
C THR A 104 -6.80 -9.52 1.40
N LEU A 105 -5.83 -9.52 0.48
CA LEU A 105 -4.42 -9.82 0.78
C LEU A 105 -3.56 -8.59 0.44
N ILE A 106 -3.54 -7.62 1.35
CA ILE A 106 -2.93 -6.30 1.13
C ILE A 106 -2.02 -5.90 2.29
N ASP A 107 -1.08 -5.00 2.00
CA ASP A 107 -0.12 -4.47 2.97
C ASP A 107 -0.74 -3.31 3.80
N THR A 108 -0.12 -2.93 4.92
CA THR A 108 -0.63 -1.84 5.80
C THR A 108 -0.50 -0.43 5.20
N ASP A 109 0.15 -0.31 4.04
CA ASP A 109 0.23 0.91 3.23
C ASP A 109 -0.70 0.88 2.00
N GLU A 110 -1.56 -0.12 1.92
CA GLU A 110 -2.48 -0.35 0.81
C GLU A 110 -3.95 -0.26 1.29
N PHE A 111 -4.77 0.51 0.58
CA PHE A 111 -6.18 0.77 0.93
C PHE A 111 -7.09 0.37 -0.23
N LEU A 112 -8.00 -0.58 0.00
CA LEU A 112 -8.97 -1.00 -1.01
C LEU A 112 -10.02 0.09 -1.24
N MET A 113 -10.22 0.48 -2.49
CA MET A 113 -10.98 1.67 -2.87
C MET A 113 -11.84 1.37 -4.12
N TYR A 114 -12.97 2.06 -4.25
CA TYR A 114 -13.71 2.09 -5.51
C TYR A 114 -12.82 2.71 -6.58
N ASN A 115 -12.81 2.14 -7.78
CA ASN A 115 -12.17 2.78 -8.91
C ASN A 115 -13.11 3.79 -9.63
N HIS A 116 -13.99 4.41 -8.85
CA HIS A 116 -15.04 5.33 -9.29
C HIS A 116 -15.26 6.36 -8.18
N ARG A 117 -15.64 7.58 -8.54
CA ARG A 117 -15.92 8.63 -7.56
C ARG A 117 -17.42 8.66 -7.21
N ALA A 118 -17.77 8.57 -5.93
CA ALA A 118 -19.17 8.68 -5.50
C ALA A 118 -19.72 10.11 -5.62
N GLU A 119 -18.96 11.10 -5.13
CA GLU A 119 -19.34 12.52 -5.23
C GLU A 119 -19.05 13.08 -6.63
N ARG A 120 -20.02 13.71 -7.30
CA ARG A 120 -19.88 14.20 -8.70
C ARG A 120 -19.51 13.06 -9.67
N TYR A 121 -20.16 11.90 -9.53
CA TYR A 121 -19.89 10.70 -10.31
C TYR A 121 -19.89 10.96 -11.83
N GLU A 122 -20.96 11.58 -12.36
CA GLU A 122 -21.10 11.81 -13.80
C GLU A 122 -19.98 12.69 -14.37
N GLU A 123 -19.69 13.80 -13.70
CA GLU A 123 -18.61 14.72 -14.11
C GLU A 123 -17.23 14.05 -14.03
N TRP A 124 -17.00 13.23 -13.00
CA TRP A 124 -15.75 12.50 -12.86
C TRP A 124 -15.59 11.42 -13.93
N GLU A 125 -16.63 10.63 -14.22
CA GLU A 125 -16.60 9.63 -15.29
C GLU A 125 -16.39 10.29 -16.66
N GLN A 126 -17.07 11.41 -16.93
CA GLN A 126 -16.86 12.18 -18.16
C GLN A 126 -15.40 12.64 -18.28
N HIS A 127 -14.85 13.24 -17.23
CA HIS A 127 -13.46 13.71 -17.23
C HIS A 127 -12.46 12.57 -17.45
N GLN A 128 -12.67 11.42 -16.79
CA GLN A 128 -11.81 10.25 -17.01
C GLN A 128 -11.95 9.71 -18.45
N GLN A 129 -13.17 9.68 -19.01
CA GLN A 129 -13.40 9.27 -20.38
C GLN A 129 -12.69 10.19 -21.39
N GLU A 130 -12.67 11.51 -21.15
CA GLU A 130 -11.94 12.48 -21.97
C GLU A 130 -10.43 12.21 -21.95
N ILE A 131 -9.84 12.03 -20.76
CA ILE A 131 -8.41 11.68 -20.60
C ILE A 131 -8.08 10.38 -21.34
N HIS A 132 -8.89 9.35 -21.17
CA HIS A 132 -8.67 8.04 -21.80
C HIS A 132 -8.82 8.08 -23.32
N THR A 133 -9.76 8.88 -23.84
CA THR A 133 -9.98 9.07 -25.27
C THR A 133 -8.80 9.82 -25.89
N ALA A 134 -8.32 10.90 -25.25
CA ALA A 134 -7.16 11.66 -25.69
C ALA A 134 -5.89 10.78 -25.77
N ARG A 135 -5.74 9.83 -24.85
CA ARG A 135 -4.61 8.88 -24.79
C ARG A 135 -4.78 7.65 -25.69
N ARG A 136 -5.83 7.57 -26.52
CA ARG A 136 -6.12 6.46 -27.47
C ARG A 136 -6.16 5.08 -26.81
N TYR A 137 -6.71 5.00 -25.61
CA TYR A 137 -6.77 3.75 -24.86
C TYR A 137 -7.76 2.75 -25.48
N LYS A 138 -7.36 1.46 -25.57
CA LYS A 138 -8.16 0.41 -26.23
C LYS A 138 -9.10 -0.37 -25.30
N GLY A 139 -8.97 -0.23 -23.98
CA GLY A 139 -9.82 -0.94 -23.02
C GLY A 139 -11.16 -0.23 -22.82
N ARG A 140 -12.20 -1.01 -22.51
CA ARG A 140 -13.53 -0.49 -22.19
C ARG A 140 -13.61 -0.15 -20.71
N ARG A 141 -14.14 1.04 -20.40
CA ARG A 141 -14.51 1.43 -19.05
C ARG A 141 -15.56 0.45 -18.54
N ILE A 142 -15.42 0.03 -17.29
CA ILE A 142 -16.44 -0.76 -16.62
C ILE A 142 -17.71 0.09 -16.42
N ALA A 143 -18.86 -0.39 -16.92
CA ALA A 143 -20.13 0.29 -16.75
C ALA A 143 -20.83 -0.26 -15.51
N LEU A 144 -20.93 0.56 -14.47
CA LEU A 144 -21.56 0.14 -13.22
C LEU A 144 -23.08 0.05 -13.35
N SER A 145 -23.69 -0.86 -12.58
CA SER A 145 -25.15 -0.92 -12.49
C SER A 145 -25.75 0.35 -11.85
N GLN A 146 -25.01 0.96 -10.93
CA GLN A 146 -25.35 2.21 -10.23
C GLN A 146 -24.08 2.94 -9.78
N PRO A 147 -24.15 4.25 -9.48
CA PRO A 147 -23.04 4.96 -8.82
C PRO A 147 -22.52 4.21 -7.59
N PRO A 148 -21.20 4.22 -7.34
CA PRO A 148 -20.63 3.56 -6.18
C PRO A 148 -21.07 4.27 -4.88
N PRO A 149 -21.19 3.55 -3.76
CA PRO A 149 -21.34 4.18 -2.45
C PRO A 149 -20.18 5.11 -2.13
N SER A 150 -20.39 6.03 -1.19
CA SER A 150 -19.28 6.86 -0.68
C SER A 150 -18.43 6.04 0.30
N PRO A 151 -17.10 6.25 0.39
CA PRO A 151 -16.31 5.74 1.51
C PRO A 151 -16.78 6.25 2.87
N ALA A 152 -17.56 7.33 2.91
CA ALA A 152 -18.23 7.76 4.12
C ALA A 152 -19.27 6.73 4.61
N ASP A 153 -19.79 5.87 3.74
CA ASP A 153 -20.84 4.91 4.07
C ASP A 153 -20.23 3.66 4.73
N PRO A 154 -20.56 3.37 6.01
CA PRO A 154 -20.06 2.16 6.66
C PRO A 154 -20.59 0.95 5.90
N GLY A 155 -19.74 -0.04 5.61
CA GLY A 155 -20.21 -1.20 4.84
C GLY A 155 -20.29 -1.03 3.33
N GLY A 156 -19.94 0.15 2.81
CA GLY A 156 -20.16 0.47 1.40
C GLY A 156 -19.53 -0.53 0.43
N MET A 157 -18.31 -1.03 0.71
CA MET A 157 -17.58 -1.84 -0.26
C MET A 157 -18.23 -3.21 -0.48
N ILE A 158 -18.62 -3.90 0.59
CA ILE A 158 -19.23 -5.22 0.48
C ILE A 158 -20.62 -5.12 -0.17
N ARG A 159 -21.39 -4.07 0.15
CA ARG A 159 -22.66 -3.81 -0.54
C ARG A 159 -22.48 -3.55 -2.02
N TYR A 160 -21.45 -2.78 -2.39
CA TYR A 160 -21.09 -2.52 -3.78
C TYR A 160 -20.73 -3.82 -4.51
N LEU A 161 -19.82 -4.62 -3.96
CA LEU A 161 -19.46 -5.93 -4.51
C LEU A 161 -20.68 -6.81 -4.75
N HIS A 162 -21.54 -6.97 -3.74
CA HIS A 162 -22.73 -7.80 -3.84
C HIS A 162 -23.72 -7.29 -4.89
N ARG A 163 -23.94 -5.97 -4.94
CA ARG A 163 -24.82 -5.34 -5.92
C ARG A 163 -24.36 -5.61 -7.35
N GLU A 164 -23.08 -5.35 -7.65
CA GLU A 164 -22.56 -5.58 -9.00
C GLU A 164 -22.51 -7.08 -9.36
N GLN A 165 -22.37 -7.96 -8.36
CA GLN A 165 -22.51 -9.41 -8.55
C GLN A 165 -23.93 -9.80 -8.94
N VAL A 166 -24.95 -9.32 -8.22
CA VAL A 166 -26.36 -9.56 -8.53
C VAL A 166 -26.73 -8.99 -9.89
N ALA A 167 -26.17 -7.85 -10.28
CA ALA A 167 -26.34 -7.26 -11.61
C ALA A 167 -25.65 -8.06 -12.74
N GLY A 168 -24.93 -9.14 -12.42
CA GLY A 168 -24.27 -9.98 -13.42
C GLY A 168 -23.03 -9.33 -14.04
N HIS A 169 -22.46 -8.29 -13.42
CA HIS A 169 -21.37 -7.55 -14.04
C HIS A 169 -20.09 -8.42 -14.13
N PRO A 170 -19.53 -8.69 -15.33
CA PRO A 170 -18.48 -9.70 -15.55
C PRO A 170 -17.22 -9.55 -14.69
N TYR A 171 -16.79 -8.31 -14.40
CA TYR A 171 -15.62 -8.05 -13.56
C TYR A 171 -15.77 -8.59 -12.11
N PHE A 172 -16.99 -8.63 -11.57
CA PHE A 172 -17.26 -9.00 -10.18
C PHE A 172 -17.69 -10.47 -10.01
N GLN A 173 -17.91 -11.18 -11.12
CA GLN A 173 -18.34 -12.57 -11.09
C GLN A 173 -17.26 -13.57 -10.65
N PRO A 174 -15.98 -13.44 -11.07
CA PRO A 174 -14.95 -14.39 -10.68
C PRO A 174 -14.75 -14.44 -9.16
N PRO A 175 -14.40 -15.61 -8.60
CA PRO A 175 -14.06 -15.72 -7.17
C PRO A 175 -12.73 -15.04 -6.81
N CYS A 176 -11.97 -14.54 -7.79
CA CYS A 176 -10.76 -13.76 -7.57
C CYS A 176 -10.81 -12.49 -8.43
N ILE A 177 -10.96 -11.34 -7.77
CA ILE A 177 -11.03 -10.03 -8.43
C ILE A 177 -9.66 -9.36 -8.31
N SER A 178 -9.05 -9.05 -9.44
CA SER A 178 -7.79 -8.29 -9.49
C SER A 178 -8.06 -6.80 -9.28
N CYS A 179 -7.31 -6.20 -8.36
CA CYS A 179 -7.41 -4.80 -7.98
C CYS A 179 -6.11 -4.09 -8.37
N PRO A 180 -6.07 -3.32 -9.48
CA PRO A 180 -4.90 -2.52 -9.85
C PRO A 180 -4.52 -1.57 -8.73
N ARG A 181 -3.23 -1.24 -8.65
CA ARG A 181 -2.72 -0.30 -7.65
C ARG A 181 -2.63 1.09 -8.24
N LEU A 182 -2.75 2.09 -7.39
CA LEU A 182 -2.43 3.48 -7.70
C LEU A 182 -1.45 4.00 -6.65
N GLN A 183 -0.25 4.36 -7.10
CA GLN A 183 0.85 4.76 -6.21
C GLN A 183 0.69 6.24 -5.82
N PHE A 184 0.45 6.51 -4.55
CA PHE A 184 0.53 7.85 -3.96
C PHE A 184 1.98 8.14 -3.55
N GLY A 185 2.51 9.28 -4.01
CA GLY A 185 3.89 9.69 -3.79
C GLY A 185 4.15 10.20 -2.37
N ALA A 186 5.28 10.86 -2.17
CA ALA A 186 5.64 11.46 -0.87
C ALA A 186 5.44 12.98 -0.81
N LYS A 187 4.93 13.60 -1.88
CA LYS A 187 4.67 15.05 -1.93
C LYS A 187 3.45 15.40 -1.08
N GLU A 188 3.71 15.94 0.10
CA GLU A 188 2.69 16.29 1.10
C GLU A 188 1.71 17.36 0.61
N SER A 189 0.47 17.23 1.06
CA SER A 189 -0.53 18.27 0.95
C SER A 189 -0.23 19.44 1.89
N THR A 190 -0.66 20.63 1.53
CA THR A 190 -0.64 21.76 2.47
C THR A 190 -1.56 21.46 3.64
N ARG A 191 -1.41 22.22 4.74
CA ARG A 191 -2.28 22.07 5.91
C ARG A 191 -3.76 22.25 5.55
N ASP A 192 -4.07 23.28 4.76
CA ASP A 192 -5.45 23.56 4.35
C ASP A 192 -6.03 22.43 3.50
N GLU A 193 -5.24 21.88 2.58
CA GLU A 193 -5.61 20.72 1.78
C GLU A 193 -5.84 19.48 2.64
N ALA A 194 -4.92 19.17 3.56
CA ALA A 194 -5.02 18.02 4.44
C ALA A 194 -6.23 18.14 5.39
N TYR A 195 -6.57 19.36 5.84
CA TYR A 195 -7.61 19.61 6.83
C TYR A 195 -8.98 19.85 6.18
N HIS A 196 -9.03 20.01 4.85
CA HIS A 196 -10.26 20.22 4.10
C HIS A 196 -11.30 19.11 4.38
N LYS A 197 -12.47 19.52 4.88
CA LYS A 197 -13.62 18.66 5.23
C LYS A 197 -13.32 17.59 6.31
N VAL A 198 -12.26 17.78 7.10
CA VAL A 198 -11.95 16.90 8.23
C VAL A 198 -12.78 17.32 9.46
N PRO A 199 -13.45 16.38 10.16
CA PRO A 199 -14.21 16.72 11.37
C PRO A 199 -13.33 17.35 12.46
N PRO A 200 -13.82 18.37 13.20
CA PRO A 200 -13.04 19.07 14.24
C PRO A 200 -12.30 18.17 15.25
N PRO A 201 -12.90 17.06 15.75
CA PRO A 201 -12.22 16.17 16.69
C PRO A 201 -10.94 15.51 16.14
N ILE A 202 -10.83 15.39 14.81
CA ILE A 202 -9.72 14.71 14.13
C ILE A 202 -8.67 15.68 13.59
N LEU A 203 -8.99 16.98 13.49
CA LEU A 203 -8.06 18.01 13.01
C LEU A 203 -6.66 17.92 13.64
N PRO A 204 -6.48 17.68 14.96
CA PRO A 204 -5.15 17.57 15.56
C PRO A 204 -4.30 16.37 15.08
N THR A 205 -4.90 15.43 14.35
CA THR A 205 -4.25 14.23 13.81
C THR A 205 -4.37 14.11 12.30
N ALA A 206 -4.99 15.09 11.62
CA ALA A 206 -5.30 15.00 10.20
C ALA A 206 -4.04 14.89 9.32
N ASP A 207 -2.98 15.63 9.66
CA ASP A 207 -1.66 15.58 9.02
C ASP A 207 -0.87 14.31 9.33
N ARG A 208 -1.38 13.42 10.18
CA ARG A 208 -0.79 12.12 10.47
C ARG A 208 -1.44 10.98 9.69
N LEU A 209 -2.54 11.24 9.00
CA LEU A 209 -3.25 10.24 8.23
C LEU A 209 -2.74 10.24 6.79
N ASP A 210 -2.13 9.15 6.32
CA ASP A 210 -1.56 9.03 4.98
C ASP A 210 -2.63 9.34 3.92
N THR A 211 -3.89 8.91 4.16
CA THR A 211 -5.02 9.15 3.25
C THR A 211 -5.48 10.61 3.18
N LEU A 212 -5.06 11.46 4.11
CA LEU A 212 -5.34 12.91 4.11
C LEU A 212 -4.10 13.74 3.73
N ARG A 213 -2.91 13.25 4.07
CA ARG A 213 -1.61 13.92 3.90
C ARG A 213 -1.05 13.77 2.49
N TYR A 214 -1.28 12.63 1.82
CA TYR A 214 -0.77 12.37 0.47
C TYR A 214 -1.93 12.26 -0.52
N ARG A 215 -2.14 13.33 -1.28
CA ARG A 215 -3.20 13.39 -2.31
C ARG A 215 -2.70 13.13 -3.71
N ARG A 216 -1.39 13.27 -3.93
CA ARG A 216 -0.80 13.20 -5.26
C ARG A 216 -0.36 11.78 -5.59
N HIS A 217 -0.66 11.32 -6.79
CA HIS A 217 -0.37 9.97 -7.25
C HIS A 217 0.32 9.96 -8.62
N ALA A 218 0.99 8.85 -8.92
CA ALA A 218 1.53 8.56 -10.23
C ALA A 218 0.43 8.53 -11.29
N GLU A 219 0.77 8.75 -12.56
CA GLU A 219 -0.21 8.60 -13.63
C GLU A 219 -0.87 7.21 -13.58
N ARG A 220 -2.18 7.16 -13.82
CA ARG A 220 -3.00 5.94 -13.73
C ARG A 220 -2.50 4.78 -14.61
N GLN A 221 -1.81 5.12 -15.69
CA GLN A 221 -1.28 4.18 -16.68
C GLN A 221 0.21 3.88 -16.48
N ASP A 222 0.88 4.55 -15.54
CA ASP A 222 2.29 4.32 -15.23
C ASP A 222 2.44 3.01 -14.45
N PHE A 223 2.54 1.91 -15.21
CA PHE A 223 2.70 0.57 -14.65
C PHE A 223 4.05 0.42 -13.91
N VAL A 224 5.06 1.21 -14.26
CA VAL A 224 6.36 1.17 -13.57
C VAL A 224 6.19 1.58 -12.11
N LYS A 225 5.41 2.63 -11.85
CA LYS A 225 5.17 3.14 -10.50
C LYS A 225 4.04 2.44 -9.78
N ASN A 226 2.89 2.25 -10.44
CA ASN A 226 1.72 1.59 -9.86
C ASN A 226 2.02 0.11 -9.53
N GLY A 227 2.86 -0.52 -10.35
CA GLY A 227 3.25 -1.91 -10.22
C GLY A 227 2.09 -2.89 -10.27
N LEU A 228 2.33 -4.11 -9.78
CA LEU A 228 1.40 -5.23 -9.95
C LEU A 228 0.15 -5.09 -9.09
N SER A 229 -1.00 -5.43 -9.65
CA SER A 229 -2.28 -5.52 -8.91
C SER A 229 -2.20 -6.46 -7.71
N LYS A 230 -3.13 -6.31 -6.77
CA LYS A 230 -3.42 -7.34 -5.75
C LYS A 230 -4.75 -8.00 -6.07
N SER A 231 -5.26 -8.81 -5.14
CA SER A 231 -6.53 -9.51 -5.34
C SER A 231 -7.36 -9.54 -4.07
N ILE A 232 -8.68 -9.51 -4.27
CA ILE A 232 -9.66 -9.93 -3.28
C ILE A 232 -10.27 -11.26 -3.73
N LEU A 233 -10.44 -12.19 -2.79
CA LEU A 233 -10.86 -13.57 -3.08
C LEU A 233 -12.11 -13.91 -2.29
N ASP A 234 -13.09 -14.50 -2.96
CA ASP A 234 -14.23 -15.14 -2.31
C ASP A 234 -13.86 -16.59 -1.96
N VAL A 235 -13.32 -16.80 -0.75
CA VAL A 235 -12.82 -18.12 -0.33
C VAL A 235 -13.92 -19.16 -0.13
N SER A 236 -15.18 -18.74 -0.05
CA SER A 236 -16.33 -19.65 0.00
C SER A 236 -16.49 -20.42 -1.32
N ARG A 237 -16.08 -19.81 -2.44
CA ARG A 237 -16.19 -20.35 -3.81
C ARG A 237 -14.92 -21.03 -4.32
N ILE A 238 -13.94 -21.27 -3.44
CA ILE A 238 -12.62 -21.82 -3.83
C ILE A 238 -12.41 -23.18 -3.17
N ASP A 239 -12.38 -24.25 -3.95
CA ASP A 239 -12.29 -25.62 -3.41
C ASP A 239 -10.92 -25.95 -2.82
N LYS A 240 -9.86 -25.53 -3.49
CA LYS A 240 -8.47 -25.88 -3.15
C LYS A 240 -7.58 -24.66 -3.17
N PHE A 241 -6.62 -24.64 -2.24
CA PHE A 241 -5.59 -23.61 -2.14
C PHE A 241 -4.24 -24.20 -2.57
N PRO A 242 -3.89 -24.10 -3.86
CA PRO A 242 -2.61 -24.60 -4.34
C PRO A 242 -1.44 -23.80 -3.74
N ARG A 243 -0.22 -24.26 -4.02
CA ARG A 243 0.97 -23.49 -3.69
C ARG A 243 0.94 -22.16 -4.44
N ILE A 244 1.00 -21.06 -3.69
CA ILE A 244 1.01 -19.71 -4.26
C ILE A 244 2.31 -19.47 -5.03
N GLN A 245 2.20 -19.28 -6.35
CA GLN A 245 3.34 -18.97 -7.21
C GLN A 245 3.66 -17.47 -7.24
N SER A 246 2.62 -16.62 -7.17
CA SER A 246 2.73 -15.16 -7.18
C SER A 246 1.80 -14.56 -6.14
N LEU A 247 2.29 -13.57 -5.39
CA LEU A 247 1.49 -12.83 -4.40
C LEU A 247 0.42 -11.96 -5.06
N HIS A 248 0.66 -11.59 -6.31
CA HIS A 248 -0.23 -10.77 -7.14
C HIS A 248 -1.22 -11.62 -7.94
N ARG A 249 -1.07 -12.95 -7.90
CA ARG A 249 -1.98 -13.92 -8.52
C ARG A 249 -2.00 -15.18 -7.65
N PRO A 250 -2.66 -15.12 -6.46
CA PRO A 250 -2.54 -16.17 -5.45
C PRO A 250 -2.90 -17.57 -5.97
N ILE A 251 -3.97 -17.66 -6.77
CA ILE A 251 -4.46 -18.91 -7.36
C ILE A 251 -4.53 -18.71 -8.87
N LYS A 252 -3.58 -19.29 -9.59
CA LYS A 252 -3.36 -19.02 -11.02
C LYS A 252 -4.59 -19.33 -11.86
N GLU A 253 -5.32 -20.38 -11.51
CA GLU A 253 -6.44 -20.95 -12.24
C GLU A 253 -7.66 -20.02 -12.26
N ILE A 254 -7.86 -19.22 -11.21
CA ILE A 254 -9.04 -18.34 -11.06
C ILE A 254 -8.70 -16.86 -11.05
N CYS A 255 -7.48 -16.50 -10.68
CA CYS A 255 -7.04 -15.11 -10.65
C CYS A 255 -6.51 -14.72 -12.02
N SER A 256 -7.02 -13.61 -12.57
CA SER A 256 -6.49 -13.02 -13.80
C SER A 256 -5.03 -12.58 -13.63
N ALA A 257 -4.36 -12.32 -14.76
CA ALA A 257 -2.98 -11.87 -14.74
C ALA A 257 -2.86 -10.50 -14.04
N PRO A 258 -1.75 -10.23 -13.31
CA PRO A 258 -1.68 -9.08 -12.41
C PRO A 258 -1.46 -7.72 -13.11
N TRP A 259 -1.23 -7.73 -14.43
CA TRP A 259 -1.04 -6.58 -15.31
C TRP A 259 -2.39 -6.02 -15.78
N LYS A 260 -3.25 -5.66 -14.81
CA LYS A 260 -4.53 -5.03 -15.10
C LYS A 260 -4.37 -3.53 -15.15
N ASP A 261 -4.95 -2.94 -16.18
CA ASP A 261 -5.14 -1.49 -16.24
C ASP A 261 -6.19 -1.06 -15.22
N GLU A 262 -6.02 0.16 -14.71
CA GLU A 262 -7.01 0.77 -13.83
C GLU A 262 -8.36 0.94 -14.56
N TRP A 263 -8.36 1.31 -15.84
CA TRP A 263 -9.56 1.70 -16.58
C TRP A 263 -10.69 0.66 -16.62
N SER A 264 -10.34 -0.61 -16.77
CA SER A 264 -11.24 -1.76 -16.87
C SER A 264 -11.57 -2.43 -15.54
N SER A 265 -11.21 -1.78 -14.42
CA SER A 265 -11.45 -2.29 -13.07
C SER A 265 -12.51 -1.48 -12.33
N GLY A 266 -13.36 -2.14 -11.54
CA GLY A 266 -14.31 -1.46 -10.63
C GLY A 266 -13.72 -1.15 -9.26
N LEU A 267 -12.59 -1.80 -8.91
CA LEU A 267 -11.88 -1.65 -7.65
C LEU A 267 -10.42 -1.36 -7.90
N ARG A 268 -9.78 -0.67 -6.97
CA ARG A 268 -8.34 -0.41 -6.98
C ARG A 268 -7.78 -0.42 -5.56
N ILE A 269 -6.47 -0.38 -5.46
CA ILE A 269 -5.75 -0.26 -4.19
C ILE A 269 -4.91 1.01 -4.24
N ASN A 270 -5.20 1.95 -3.35
CA ASN A 270 -4.33 3.11 -3.16
C ASN A 270 -3.11 2.66 -2.35
N HIS A 271 -1.91 2.81 -2.91
CA HIS A 271 -0.65 2.44 -2.26
C HIS A 271 0.12 3.68 -1.84
N TYR A 272 0.27 3.91 -0.54
CA TYR A 272 0.90 5.11 0.02
C TYR A 272 2.39 4.90 0.28
N LEU A 273 3.23 5.68 -0.42
CA LEU A 273 4.67 5.66 -0.19
C LEU A 273 5.03 6.20 1.20
N GLY A 274 4.43 7.35 1.55
CA GLY A 274 4.68 8.12 2.76
C GLY A 274 6.04 8.82 2.82
N SER A 275 6.31 9.51 3.93
CA SER A 275 7.57 10.22 4.14
C SER A 275 8.76 9.26 4.26
N TRP A 276 9.97 9.79 4.08
CA TRP A 276 11.18 9.01 4.27
C TRP A 276 11.29 8.44 5.68
N GLU A 277 10.87 9.19 6.70
CA GLU A 277 10.86 8.73 8.09
C GLU A 277 10.01 7.48 8.27
N ALA A 278 8.81 7.48 7.70
CA ALA A 278 7.91 6.32 7.73
C ALA A 278 8.48 5.15 6.91
N TYR A 279 9.01 5.44 5.72
CA TYR A 279 9.57 4.44 4.82
C TYR A 279 10.79 3.72 5.40
N SER A 280 11.73 4.48 5.98
CA SER A 280 12.98 4.00 6.57
C SER A 280 12.85 3.53 8.02
N PHE A 281 11.67 3.70 8.64
CA PHE A 281 11.39 3.14 9.98
C PHE A 281 11.44 1.61 10.01
N ARG A 282 11.09 0.98 8.89
CA ARG A 282 11.05 -0.47 8.74
C ARG A 282 12.47 -1.03 8.79
N ASP A 283 12.70 -2.05 9.61
CA ASP A 283 13.86 -2.92 9.42
C ASP A 283 13.57 -3.96 8.32
N ASP A 284 13.42 -3.47 7.08
CA ASP A 284 13.13 -4.33 5.93
C ASP A 284 14.36 -5.18 5.60
N SER A 285 14.21 -6.50 5.61
CA SER A 285 15.25 -7.45 5.20
C SER A 285 15.82 -7.18 3.80
N ARG A 286 15.15 -6.40 2.96
CA ARG A 286 15.57 -6.03 1.59
C ARG A 286 16.21 -4.66 1.52
N ARG A 287 16.55 -4.06 2.67
CA ARG A 287 17.26 -2.78 2.77
C ARG A 287 18.55 -2.82 1.92
N GLY A 288 18.79 -1.73 1.19
CA GLY A 288 19.89 -1.60 0.24
C GLY A 288 19.60 -2.26 -1.13
N GLY A 289 18.51 -3.02 -1.26
CA GLY A 289 18.09 -3.60 -2.52
C GLY A 289 16.81 -2.99 -3.06
N GLU A 290 15.73 -3.78 -3.05
CA GLU A 290 14.37 -3.32 -3.43
C GLU A 290 13.84 -2.17 -2.55
N ARG A 291 14.51 -1.91 -1.41
CA ARG A 291 14.25 -0.79 -0.52
C ARG A 291 15.53 0.01 -0.29
N SER A 292 15.67 1.08 -1.05
CA SER A 292 16.75 2.06 -0.89
C SER A 292 16.18 3.48 -0.81
N TYR A 293 17.04 4.45 -0.47
CA TYR A 293 16.71 5.87 -0.55
C TYR A 293 16.41 6.28 -2.00
N GLU A 294 17.23 5.86 -2.96
CA GLU A 294 17.01 6.12 -4.38
C GLU A 294 15.67 5.55 -4.86
N GLY A 295 15.33 4.33 -4.40
CA GLY A 295 14.03 3.71 -4.69
C GLY A 295 12.85 4.45 -4.08
N TRP A 296 13.04 5.11 -2.94
CA TRP A 296 12.02 5.99 -2.36
C TRP A 296 11.91 7.29 -3.17
N VAL A 297 13.02 7.96 -3.50
CA VAL A 297 13.03 9.20 -4.28
C VAL A 297 12.38 8.98 -5.65
N PHE A 298 12.75 7.91 -6.36
CA PHE A 298 12.17 7.54 -7.66
C PHE A 298 10.64 7.46 -7.62
N LYS A 299 10.08 6.95 -6.52
CA LYS A 299 8.62 6.83 -6.34
C LYS A 299 7.98 8.11 -5.78
N ALA A 300 8.77 8.99 -5.18
CA ALA A 300 8.31 10.21 -4.54
C ALA A 300 8.09 11.36 -5.52
N MET A 301 8.88 11.44 -6.60
CA MET A 301 9.00 12.63 -7.45
C MET A 301 7.82 12.86 -8.41
N ASP A 302 7.13 11.82 -8.87
CA ASP A 302 6.24 11.92 -10.04
C ASP A 302 4.75 11.90 -9.69
N ALA A 303 4.37 12.71 -8.70
CA ALA A 303 3.01 12.81 -8.22
C ALA A 303 2.35 14.09 -8.75
N GLU A 304 1.85 14.04 -10.00
CA GLU A 304 1.28 15.18 -10.72
C GLU A 304 -0.23 15.32 -10.56
N GLU A 305 -0.96 14.19 -10.55
CA GLU A 305 -2.42 14.16 -10.38
C GLU A 305 -2.81 14.03 -8.92
N THR A 306 -3.94 14.62 -8.53
CA THR A 306 -4.51 14.48 -7.17
C THR A 306 -5.79 13.67 -7.17
N ASP A 307 -6.01 12.87 -6.12
CA ASP A 307 -7.23 12.10 -5.92
C ASP A 307 -7.71 12.19 -4.47
N ASP A 308 -8.96 12.60 -4.30
CA ASP A 308 -9.62 12.78 -3.00
C ASP A 308 -10.69 11.72 -2.71
N ASN A 309 -10.82 10.71 -3.56
CA ASN A 309 -11.94 9.76 -3.51
C ASN A 309 -11.98 9.00 -2.19
N ILE A 310 -10.82 8.77 -1.55
CA ILE A 310 -10.74 8.07 -0.27
C ILE A 310 -11.25 8.93 0.90
N ARG A 311 -10.99 10.24 0.89
CA ARG A 311 -11.11 11.16 2.04
C ARG A 311 -12.47 11.14 2.75
N PRO A 312 -13.63 10.96 2.09
CA PRO A 312 -14.91 10.93 2.78
C PRO A 312 -15.01 9.91 3.92
N TRP A 313 -14.15 8.87 3.92
CA TRP A 313 -14.11 7.84 4.97
C TRP A 313 -14.01 8.44 6.38
N ILE A 314 -13.19 9.48 6.58
CA ILE A 314 -12.92 9.98 7.94
C ILE A 314 -14.17 10.64 8.56
N ARG A 315 -14.95 11.35 7.73
CA ARG A 315 -16.23 11.93 8.15
C ARG A 315 -17.24 10.84 8.47
N GLY A 316 -17.32 9.81 7.62
CA GLY A 316 -18.16 8.64 7.85
C GLY A 316 -17.80 7.93 9.15
N PHE A 317 -16.52 7.71 9.38
CA PHE A 317 -15.99 7.05 10.57
C PHE A 317 -16.34 7.80 11.85
N VAL A 318 -16.14 9.13 11.88
CA VAL A 318 -16.51 9.98 13.02
C VAL A 318 -18.01 9.98 13.26
N LYS A 319 -18.82 10.00 12.19
CA LYS A 319 -20.28 9.91 12.29
C LYS A 319 -20.73 8.57 12.89
N THR A 320 -20.11 7.46 12.49
CA THR A 320 -20.47 6.11 12.95
C THR A 320 -20.07 5.85 14.40
N HIS A 321 -18.89 6.31 14.82
CA HIS A 321 -18.32 5.96 16.13
C HIS A 321 -18.44 7.06 17.18
N GLY A 322 -18.73 8.29 16.76
CA GLY A 322 -18.70 9.46 17.63
C GLY A 322 -17.28 10.03 17.80
N PRO A 323 -17.18 11.30 18.18
CA PRO A 323 -15.93 12.06 18.19
C PRO A 323 -14.86 11.46 19.12
N ASP A 324 -15.22 11.17 20.37
CA ASP A 324 -14.28 10.69 21.39
C ASP A 324 -13.75 9.31 21.03
N LYS A 325 -14.63 8.42 20.56
CA LYS A 325 -14.24 7.07 20.17
C LYS A 325 -13.34 7.08 18.95
N SER A 326 -13.63 7.91 17.95
CA SER A 326 -12.77 8.04 16.77
C SER A 326 -11.39 8.58 17.14
N LYS A 327 -11.29 9.54 18.06
CA LYS A 327 -10.01 10.04 18.58
C LYS A 327 -9.23 8.95 19.32
N GLU A 328 -9.90 8.16 20.16
CA GLU A 328 -9.29 7.01 20.84
C GLU A 328 -8.75 5.99 19.83
N LEU A 329 -9.58 5.63 18.83
CA LEU A 329 -9.24 4.62 17.83
C LEU A 329 -8.10 5.03 16.91
N LEU A 330 -8.00 6.33 16.57
CA LEU A 330 -6.95 6.91 15.74
C LEU A 330 -5.72 7.37 16.54
N GLN A 331 -5.71 7.19 17.86
CA GLN A 331 -4.57 7.58 18.68
C GLN A 331 -3.32 6.77 18.29
N GLY A 332 -2.27 7.49 17.90
CA GLY A 332 -1.01 6.89 17.46
C GLY A 332 -0.95 6.58 15.97
N SER A 333 -1.96 6.98 15.19
CA SER A 333 -1.86 6.98 13.73
C SER A 333 -0.75 7.92 13.26
N GLY A 334 -0.02 7.45 12.25
CA GLY A 334 0.92 8.23 11.48
C GLY A 334 2.22 8.53 12.17
N LEU A 335 3.28 8.56 11.36
CA LEU A 335 4.69 8.72 11.71
C LEU A 335 5.18 7.82 12.86
N PRO A 336 6.44 7.37 12.80
CA PRO A 336 7.10 6.76 13.95
C PRO A 336 7.01 7.63 15.22
N PRO A 337 7.15 7.05 16.43
CA PRO A 337 7.15 7.80 17.69
C PRO A 337 8.12 8.99 17.65
N ARG A 338 7.72 10.12 18.26
CA ARG A 338 8.58 11.32 18.39
C ARG A 338 9.92 10.92 19.01
N GLY A 339 11.02 11.30 18.36
CA GLY A 339 12.38 10.89 18.72
C GLY A 339 12.98 9.84 17.78
N TYR A 340 12.18 9.21 16.90
CA TYR A 340 12.73 8.55 15.72
C TYR A 340 13.26 9.61 14.76
N GLN A 341 14.50 10.03 14.98
CA GLN A 341 15.28 10.68 13.94
C GLN A 341 15.59 9.58 12.93
N ALA A 342 14.76 9.46 11.89
CA ALA A 342 15.32 8.95 10.64
C ALA A 342 16.56 9.81 10.40
N ALA A 343 17.69 9.19 10.05
CA ALA A 343 18.99 9.86 10.00
C ALA A 343 19.11 10.97 8.93
N ALA A 344 18.00 11.59 8.52
CA ALA A 344 17.87 12.49 7.41
C ALA A 344 17.01 13.75 7.69
N SER A 345 16.52 14.01 8.91
CA SER A 345 15.72 15.21 9.18
C SER A 345 16.34 16.15 10.23
N ASN A 346 17.48 16.75 9.88
CA ASN A 346 17.84 18.06 10.42
C ASN A 346 18.13 19.04 9.27
N PRO A 347 17.16 19.89 8.88
CA PRO A 347 17.32 20.85 7.78
C PRO A 347 18.33 21.96 8.09
N ASN A 348 18.76 22.11 9.35
CA ASN A 348 19.63 23.20 9.79
C ASN A 348 21.08 22.74 10.08
N ASN A 349 21.44 21.49 9.79
CA ASN A 349 22.79 21.00 10.04
C ASN A 349 23.59 20.91 8.74
N ASN A 350 24.21 22.02 8.37
CA ASN A 350 25.06 22.20 7.18
C ASN A 350 26.37 21.38 7.18
N ASN A 351 26.55 20.38 8.05
CA ASN A 351 27.82 19.66 8.14
C ASN A 351 27.62 18.14 8.33
N ASN A 352 28.02 17.37 7.32
CA ASN A 352 28.58 16.01 7.32
C ASN A 352 27.92 14.85 8.09
N TYR A 353 26.84 15.05 8.85
CA TYR A 353 26.18 13.97 9.61
C TYR A 353 25.12 13.18 8.84
N TYR A 354 24.78 13.62 7.62
CA TYR A 354 23.84 12.92 6.73
C TYR A 354 24.36 11.56 6.23
N TYR A 355 25.67 11.30 6.32
CA TYR A 355 26.31 10.17 5.64
C TYR A 355 26.42 8.88 6.48
N SER A 356 26.49 8.94 7.81
CA SER A 356 26.86 7.72 8.58
C SER A 356 25.73 6.68 8.70
N ASN A 357 24.45 7.07 8.56
CA ASN A 357 23.31 6.15 8.67
C ASN A 357 22.50 5.97 7.36
N THR A 358 22.74 6.78 6.33
CA THR A 358 22.15 6.60 4.99
C THR A 358 22.92 5.57 4.15
N LEU A 359 24.19 5.30 4.46
CA LEU A 359 24.98 4.25 3.80
C LEU A 359 24.31 2.87 3.83
N ASN A 360 23.56 2.57 4.90
CA ASN A 360 22.79 1.33 5.00
C ASN A 360 21.54 1.29 4.10
N TRP A 361 21.11 2.42 3.54
CA TRP A 361 19.94 2.56 2.67
C TRP A 361 20.31 2.94 1.23
N THR A 362 21.58 3.16 0.94
CA THR A 362 22.08 3.28 -0.44
C THR A 362 21.87 1.97 -1.17
N ILE A 363 21.59 2.06 -2.47
CA ILE A 363 21.46 0.87 -3.30
C ILE A 363 22.79 0.09 -3.38
N LEU A 364 22.75 -1.22 -3.11
CA LEU A 364 23.92 -2.10 -2.97
C LEU A 364 24.69 -2.29 -4.28
N PHE A 365 24.05 -2.03 -5.41
CA PHE A 365 24.61 -2.17 -6.76
C PHE A 365 24.75 -0.80 -7.43
N LEU A 366 25.01 0.26 -6.63
CA LEU A 366 25.19 1.61 -7.15
C LEU A 366 26.33 1.66 -8.16
N ASP A 367 27.48 1.06 -7.84
CA ASP A 367 28.64 1.03 -8.72
C ASP A 367 28.37 0.30 -10.04
N GLU A 368 27.54 -0.76 -10.02
CA GLU A 368 27.09 -1.46 -11.24
C GLU A 368 26.26 -0.52 -12.12
N ILE A 369 25.32 0.23 -11.53
CA ILE A 369 24.45 1.17 -12.26
C ILE A 369 25.27 2.32 -12.87
N LEU A 370 26.20 2.88 -12.09
CA LEU A 370 27.04 4.02 -12.50
C LEU A 370 28.16 3.60 -13.46
N GLY A 371 28.59 2.34 -13.43
CA GLY A 371 29.63 1.79 -14.30
C GLY A 371 29.18 1.47 -15.74
N VAL A 372 27.89 1.60 -16.04
CA VAL A 372 27.33 1.35 -17.38
C VAL A 372 26.52 2.57 -17.88
N ASN A 373 26.68 2.92 -19.15
CA ASN A 373 25.92 4.02 -19.76
C ASN A 373 24.45 3.66 -19.99
N GLU A 374 24.15 2.37 -20.18
CA GLU A 374 22.81 1.88 -20.47
C GLU A 374 22.57 0.56 -19.74
N THR A 375 21.39 0.43 -19.14
CA THR A 375 20.94 -0.82 -18.52
C THR A 375 20.12 -1.62 -19.54
N LYS A 376 20.42 -2.91 -19.68
CA LYS A 376 19.54 -3.87 -20.38
C LYS A 376 18.60 -4.55 -19.37
N GLY A 377 17.29 -4.53 -19.62
CA GLY A 377 16.32 -5.14 -18.72
C GLY A 377 14.88 -4.87 -19.12
N ASN A 378 13.95 -5.14 -18.19
CA ASN A 378 12.57 -4.68 -18.35
C ASN A 378 12.49 -3.16 -18.13
N ASP A 379 11.42 -2.55 -18.64
CA ASP A 379 11.18 -1.11 -18.60
C ASP A 379 11.36 -0.52 -17.19
N ASN A 380 10.93 -1.24 -16.15
CA ASN A 380 11.06 -0.80 -14.76
C ASN A 380 12.53 -0.68 -14.33
N ARG A 381 13.37 -1.66 -14.66
CA ARG A 381 14.81 -1.63 -14.32
C ARG A 381 15.51 -0.54 -15.12
N VAL A 382 15.20 -0.41 -16.41
CA VAL A 382 15.80 0.61 -17.29
C VAL A 382 15.47 2.02 -16.79
N ALA A 383 14.20 2.29 -16.50
CA ALA A 383 13.76 3.60 -16.00
C ALA A 383 14.40 3.94 -14.65
N PHE A 384 14.44 2.96 -13.73
CA PHE A 384 15.02 3.17 -12.41
C PHE A 384 16.54 3.40 -12.46
N ASP A 385 17.29 2.59 -13.20
CA ASP A 385 18.74 2.74 -13.31
C ASP A 385 19.11 4.06 -14.02
N SER A 386 18.33 4.47 -15.04
CA SER A 386 18.49 5.77 -15.68
C SER A 386 18.28 6.91 -14.68
N PHE A 387 17.22 6.82 -13.87
CA PHE A 387 16.97 7.80 -12.80
C PHE A 387 18.14 7.85 -11.81
N VAL A 388 18.68 6.71 -11.37
CA VAL A 388 19.80 6.66 -10.42
C VAL A 388 21.04 7.33 -11.00
N ARG A 389 21.38 7.08 -12.27
CA ARG A 389 22.49 7.76 -12.96
C ARG A 389 22.28 9.28 -12.94
N ASP A 390 21.12 9.76 -13.39
CA ASP A 390 20.81 11.19 -13.42
C ASP A 390 20.82 11.83 -12.03
N PHE A 391 20.28 11.13 -11.03
CA PHE A 391 20.21 11.58 -9.64
C PHE A 391 21.61 11.83 -9.07
N HIS A 392 22.56 10.92 -9.29
CA HIS A 392 23.93 11.06 -8.80
C HIS A 392 24.78 12.02 -9.65
N LEU A 393 24.55 12.10 -10.97
CA LEU A 393 25.20 13.10 -11.84
C LEU A 393 24.88 14.53 -11.41
N ARG A 394 23.60 14.85 -11.15
CA ARG A 394 23.19 16.20 -10.71
C ARG A 394 23.73 16.55 -9.33
N LYS A 395 23.82 15.57 -8.43
CA LYS A 395 24.38 15.76 -7.09
C LYS A 395 25.87 16.14 -7.15
N ASN A 396 26.62 15.55 -8.07
CA ASN A 396 28.03 15.90 -8.28
C ASN A 396 28.18 17.30 -8.91
N GLN A 397 27.28 17.70 -9.82
CA GLN A 397 27.29 19.04 -10.42
C GLN A 397 26.96 20.15 -9.41
N SER A 398 26.10 19.88 -8.41
CA SER A 398 25.79 20.87 -7.36
C SER A 398 26.94 21.11 -6.37
N LEU A 399 27.94 20.21 -6.33
CA LEU A 399 29.11 20.32 -5.45
C LEU A 399 30.26 21.12 -6.08
N GLU A 400 30.37 21.15 -7.41
CA GLU A 400 31.39 21.94 -8.13
C GLU A 400 31.06 23.43 -8.27
N GLY A 401 29.84 23.86 -7.93
CA GLY A 401 29.43 25.27 -7.95
C GLY A 401 29.63 26.03 -6.62
N ILE A 402 30.21 25.41 -5.59
CA ILE A 402 30.36 25.97 -4.24
C ILE A 402 31.78 25.78 -3.66
N LEU A 403 32.76 25.28 -4.43
CA LEU A 403 34.17 25.29 -4.02
C LEU A 403 34.94 26.45 -4.64
#